data_AF-A0A7C2N1D2-F1
#
_entry.id   AF-A0A7C2N1D2-F1
#
_cell.length_a   1.000
_cell.length_b   1.000
_cell.length_c   1.000
_cell.angle_alpha   90.00
_cell.angle_beta   90.00
_cell.angle_gamma   90.00
#
_symmetry.space_group_name_H-M   'P 1'
#
loop_
_entity.id
_entity.type
_entity.pdbx_description
1 polymer ?
#
loop_
_entity_poly.entity_id
_entity_poly.type
_entity_poly.pdbx_seq_one_letter_code
_entity_poly.pdbx_strand_id
1 'polypeptide(L)'
;MAIIKVMKVIYKRLVTKSGSEQDVLYIPDKCVITHSHYLDNYLYSPKDDWLRKYGKAKGIMEREIEADEASVNRLVEIGELYIDPRGRIHDIDNEEFRLLFKSLTGEE
;
A
#
# COMPACT_ATOMS: atom_id res chain seq x y z
N MET A 1 3.52 9.60 29.23
CA MET A 1 2.81 9.67 27.93
C MET A 1 3.78 9.29 26.85
N ALA A 2 3.55 8.15 26.17
CA ALA A 2 4.27 7.87 24.94
C ALA A 2 3.79 8.86 23.88
N ILE A 3 4.73 9.55 23.22
CA ILE A 3 4.40 10.40 22.07
C ILE A 3 4.14 9.45 20.90
N ILE A 4 2.88 9.33 20.48
CA ILE A 4 2.53 8.62 19.25
C ILE A 4 2.99 9.50 18.10
N LYS A 5 3.96 9.02 17.32
CA LYS A 5 4.36 9.69 16.10
C LYS A 5 3.37 9.34 15.00
N VAL A 6 2.93 10.36 14.27
CA VAL A 6 1.99 10.20 13.17
C VAL A 6 2.73 10.38 11.84
N MET A 7 2.33 9.59 10.85
CA MET A 7 2.78 9.67 9.47
C MET A 7 1.57 9.89 8.56
N LYS A 8 1.71 10.81 7.61
CA LYS A 8 0.71 11.03 6.56
C LYS A 8 0.93 10.03 5.44
N VAL A 9 -0.12 9.31 5.05
CA VAL A 9 -0.12 8.40 3.90
C VAL A 9 -1.27 8.75 2.97
N ILE A 10 -1.11 8.51 1.67
CA ILE A 10 -2.16 8.79 0.69
C ILE A 10 -2.79 7.48 0.28
N TYR A 11 -4.09 7.35 0.46
CA TYR A 11 -4.86 6.23 -0.07
C TYR A 11 -5.59 6.65 -1.33
N LYS A 12 -5.59 5.77 -2.33
CA LYS A 12 -6.37 5.90 -3.55
C LYS A 12 -7.07 4.60 -3.87
N ARG A 13 -8.31 4.71 -4.35
CA ARG A 13 -8.98 3.62 -5.05
C ARG A 13 -8.94 3.89 -6.54
N LEU A 14 -8.33 2.97 -7.28
CA LEU A 14 -8.21 3.03 -8.73
C LEU A 14 -9.17 2.04 -9.38
N VAL A 15 -9.63 2.36 -10.59
CA VAL A 15 -10.29 1.41 -11.47
C VAL A 15 -9.32 1.08 -12.60
N THR A 16 -8.97 -0.19 -12.73
CA THR A 16 -8.08 -0.67 -13.79
C THR A 16 -8.79 -0.62 -15.14
N LYS A 17 -8.04 -0.79 -16.24
CA LYS A 17 -8.63 -0.86 -17.59
C LYS A 17 -9.64 -1.99 -17.76
N SER A 18 -9.55 -3.06 -16.96
CA SER A 18 -10.50 -4.16 -16.96
C SER A 18 -11.77 -3.88 -16.14
N GLY A 19 -11.89 -2.70 -15.53
CA GLY A 19 -13.00 -2.34 -14.65
C GLY A 19 -12.86 -2.88 -13.22
N SER A 20 -11.72 -3.49 -12.88
CA SER A 20 -11.46 -4.01 -11.53
C SER A 20 -11.03 -2.89 -10.60
N GLU A 21 -11.41 -2.95 -9.33
CA GLU A 21 -10.94 -2.02 -8.31
C GLU A 21 -9.57 -2.45 -7.77
N GLN A 22 -8.73 -1.46 -7.51
CA GLN A 22 -7.43 -1.65 -6.89
C GLN A 22 -7.19 -0.54 -5.89
N ASP A 23 -6.95 -0.91 -4.64
CA ASP A 23 -6.55 0.02 -3.62
C ASP A 23 -5.06 0.23 -3.64
N VAL A 24 -4.65 1.46 -3.40
CA VAL A 24 -3.28 1.90 -3.50
C VAL A 24 -2.97 2.79 -2.31
N LEU A 25 -2.05 2.33 -1.47
CA LEU A 25 -1.54 3.06 -0.33
C LEU A 25 -0.13 3.57 -0.66
N TYR A 26 -0.01 4.89 -0.78
CA TYR A 26 1.26 5.58 -1.00
C TYR A 26 1.86 5.96 0.34
N ILE A 27 3.03 5.39 0.63
CA ILE A 27 3.80 5.70 1.83
C ILE A 27 4.92 6.67 1.40
N PRO A 28 4.91 7.93 1.89
CA PRO A 28 5.89 8.93 1.50
C PRO A 28 7.33 8.42 1.60
N ASP A 29 8.05 8.61 0.49
CA ASP A 29 9.48 8.33 0.33
C ASP A 29 9.92 6.90 0.63
N LYS A 30 8.97 5.96 0.70
CA LYS A 30 9.22 4.54 0.93
C LYS A 30 8.71 3.70 -0.24
N CYS A 31 7.40 3.54 -0.34
CA CYS A 31 6.82 2.55 -1.24
C CYS A 31 5.37 2.85 -1.62
N VAL A 32 4.85 1.99 -2.49
CA VAL A 32 3.44 1.88 -2.80
C VAL A 32 3.00 0.45 -2.54
N ILE A 33 1.91 0.30 -1.79
CA ILE A 33 1.28 -0.99 -1.54
C ILE A 33 -0.04 -1.01 -2.29
N THR A 34 -0.34 -2.13 -2.95
CA THR A 34 -1.61 -2.27 -3.64
C THR A 34 -2.35 -3.53 -3.26
N HIS A 35 -3.68 -3.43 -3.20
CA HIS A 35 -4.59 -4.55 -3.04
C HIS A 35 -5.49 -4.65 -4.30
N SER A 36 -5.42 -5.77 -5.02
CA SER A 36 -6.32 -6.03 -6.15
C SER A 36 -7.57 -6.75 -5.67
N HIS A 37 -8.75 -6.13 -5.84
CA HIS A 37 -10.02 -6.77 -5.48
C HIS A 37 -10.39 -7.94 -6.39
N TYR A 38 -9.86 -7.95 -7.62
CA TYR A 38 -10.13 -9.03 -8.58
C TYR A 38 -9.30 -10.29 -8.28
N LEU A 39 -8.03 -10.10 -7.93
CA LEU A 39 -7.11 -11.20 -7.65
C LEU A 39 -7.06 -11.56 -6.16
N ASP A 40 -7.63 -10.73 -5.29
CA ASP A 40 -7.52 -10.80 -3.82
C ASP A 40 -6.06 -10.95 -3.38
N ASN A 41 -5.23 -10.01 -3.84
CA ASN A 41 -3.78 -10.11 -3.68
C ASN A 41 -3.15 -8.76 -3.33
N TYR A 42 -2.05 -8.82 -2.58
CA TYR A 42 -1.36 -7.64 -2.04
C TYR A 42 0.05 -7.58 -2.60
N LEU A 43 0.46 -6.40 -3.07
CA LEU A 43 1.79 -6.20 -3.65
C LEU A 43 2.47 -4.99 -3.00
N TYR A 44 3.76 -5.14 -2.71
CA TYR A 44 4.62 -4.03 -2.32
C TYR A 44 5.51 -3.66 -3.51
N SER A 45 5.58 -2.37 -3.84
CA SER A 45 6.46 -1.84 -4.88
C SER A 45 7.26 -0.65 -4.36
N PRO A 46 8.57 -0.58 -4.65
CA PRO A 46 9.33 0.66 -4.44
C PRO A 46 8.66 1.83 -5.16
N LYS A 47 8.71 3.02 -4.54
CA LYS A 47 8.00 4.22 -5.02
C LYS A 47 8.38 4.61 -6.46
N ASP A 48 9.67 4.57 -6.79
CA ASP A 48 10.17 4.95 -8.11
C ASP A 48 9.66 4.03 -9.23
N ASP A 49 9.61 2.72 -8.98
CA ASP A 49 9.09 1.74 -9.93
C ASP A 49 7.59 1.92 -10.19
N TRP A 50 6.83 2.24 -9.14
CA TRP A 50 5.40 2.46 -9.26
C TRP A 50 5.08 3.77 -10.00
N LEU A 51 5.73 4.89 -9.61
CA LEU A 51 5.49 6.20 -10.22
C LEU A 51 5.77 6.20 -11.73
N ARG A 52 6.80 5.47 -12.16
CA ARG A 52 7.12 5.32 -13.59
C ARG A 52 5.99 4.66 -14.38
N LYS A 53 5.29 3.68 -13.80
CA LYS A 53 4.25 2.89 -14.48
C LYS A 53 2.85 3.50 -14.30
N TYR A 54 2.54 4.01 -13.11
CA TYR A 54 1.18 4.35 -12.69
C TYR A 54 1.05 5.74 -12.08
N GLY A 55 2.09 6.58 -12.10
CA GLY A 55 2.05 7.93 -11.52
C GLY A 55 1.00 8.88 -12.13
N LYS A 56 0.45 8.54 -13.30
CA LYS A 56 -0.63 9.29 -13.97
C LYS A 56 -2.03 8.69 -13.78
N ALA A 57 -2.16 7.57 -13.06
CA ALA A 57 -3.46 6.95 -12.82
C ALA A 57 -4.30 7.87 -11.92
N LYS A 58 -5.45 8.31 -12.43
CA LYS A 58 -6.44 9.03 -11.63
C LYS A 58 -7.32 8.02 -10.92
N GLY A 59 -7.41 8.13 -9.60
CA GLY A 59 -8.32 7.31 -8.79
C GLY A 59 -9.75 7.82 -8.88
N ILE A 60 -10.70 6.93 -8.57
CA ILE A 60 -12.09 7.30 -8.31
C ILE A 60 -12.25 7.91 -6.91
N MET A 61 -11.32 7.62 -6.01
CA MET A 61 -11.24 8.16 -4.66
C MET A 61 -9.79 8.41 -4.29
N GLU A 62 -9.54 9.50 -3.55
CA GLU A 62 -8.25 9.84 -2.96
C GLU A 62 -8.48 10.49 -1.59
N ARG A 63 -7.72 10.08 -0.57
CA ARG A 63 -7.70 10.73 0.74
C ARG A 63 -6.32 10.65 1.39
N GLU A 64 -6.02 11.66 2.20
CA GLU A 64 -4.89 11.62 3.14
C GLU A 64 -5.35 10.94 4.43
N ILE A 65 -4.49 10.08 4.98
CA ILE A 65 -4.71 9.36 6.25
C ILE A 65 -3.57 9.74 7.18
N GLU A 66 -3.90 10.17 8.39
CA GLU A 66 -2.96 10.31 9.50
C GLU A 66 -2.92 8.98 10.26
N ALA A 67 -1.80 8.28 10.15
CA ALA A 67 -1.63 6.95 10.71
C ALA A 67 -0.50 6.93 11.75
N ASP A 68 -0.56 5.98 12.68
CA ASP A 68 0.55 5.69 13.58
C ASP A 68 1.79 5.27 12.77
N GLU A 69 2.91 5.96 12.99
CA GLU A 69 4.15 5.74 12.25
C GLU A 69 4.70 4.33 12.45
N ALA A 70 4.53 3.75 13.65
CA ALA A 70 5.00 2.39 13.93
C ALA A 70 4.21 1.35 13.13
N SER A 71 2.89 1.50 13.04
CA SER A 71 2.01 0.66 12.22
C SER A 71 2.36 0.75 10.73
N VAL A 72 2.62 1.96 10.23
CA VAL A 72 3.05 2.16 8.83
C VAL A 72 4.42 1.54 8.58
N ASN A 73 5.38 1.72 9.50
CA ASN A 73 6.70 1.10 9.38
C ASN A 73 6.61 -0.41 9.37
N ARG A 74 5.78 -1.00 10.25
CA ARG A 74 5.59 -2.44 10.31
C ARG A 74 5.03 -3.00 9.01
N LEU A 75 4.07 -2.29 8.40
CA LEU A 75 3.52 -2.63 7.09
C LEU A 75 4.60 -2.62 6.00
N VAL A 76 5.48 -1.61 6.01
CA VAL A 76 6.61 -1.51 5.07
C VAL A 76 7.59 -2.66 5.27
N GLU A 77 8.00 -2.91 6.51
CA GLU A 77 8.96 -3.97 6.86
C GLU A 77 8.47 -5.35 6.40
N ILE A 78 7.20 -5.67 6.61
CA ILE A 78 6.63 -6.94 6.13
C ILE A 78 6.62 -7.00 4.61
N GLY A 79 6.20 -5.92 3.94
CA GLY A 79 6.12 -5.87 2.47
C GLY A 79 7.48 -6.04 1.78
N GLU A 80 8.56 -5.51 2.37
CA GLU A 80 9.93 -5.65 1.85
C GLU A 80 10.40 -7.12 1.80
N LEU A 81 9.89 -7.98 2.68
CA LEU A 81 10.21 -9.42 2.69
C LEU A 81 9.70 -10.16 1.44
N TYR A 82 8.77 -9.55 0.70
CA TYR A 82 8.17 -10.10 -0.52
C TYR A 82 8.79 -9.55 -1.80
N ILE A 83 9.94 -8.86 -1.70
CA ILE A 83 10.81 -8.58 -2.84
C ILE A 83 11.99 -9.56 -2.79
N ASP A 84 12.16 -10.37 -3.84
CA ASP A 84 13.32 -11.26 -3.92
C ASP A 84 14.63 -10.48 -4.16
N PRO A 85 15.81 -11.09 -3.95
CA PRO A 85 17.10 -10.43 -4.19
C PRO A 85 17.33 -9.94 -5.63
N ARG A 86 16.48 -10.35 -6.59
CA ARG A 86 16.51 -9.90 -7.99
C ARG A 86 15.54 -8.75 -8.26
N GLY A 87 14.86 -8.24 -7.23
CA GLY A 87 13.87 -7.17 -7.34
C GLY A 87 12.51 -7.64 -7.86
N ARG A 88 12.21 -8.95 -7.84
CA ARG A 88 10.89 -9.45 -8.24
C ARG A 88 9.92 -9.34 -7.07
N ILE A 89 8.76 -8.75 -7.36
CA ILE A 89 7.67 -8.55 -6.42
C ILE A 89 6.83 -9.82 -6.35
N HIS A 90 6.56 -10.30 -5.15
CA HIS A 90 5.70 -11.43 -4.86
C HIS A 90 4.41 -10.98 -4.15
N ASP A 91 3.39 -11.84 -4.24
CA ASP A 91 2.13 -11.65 -3.50
C ASP A 91 2.36 -11.78 -2.00
N ILE A 92 1.81 -10.84 -1.23
CA ILE A 92 1.96 -10.77 0.22
C ILE A 92 0.89 -11.62 0.87
N ASP A 93 1.26 -12.84 1.20
CA ASP A 93 0.46 -13.75 2.02
C ASP A 93 0.87 -13.64 3.49
N ASN A 94 0.43 -12.56 4.15
CA ASN A 94 0.72 -12.30 5.56
C ASN A 94 -0.51 -11.70 6.26
N GLU A 95 -1.01 -12.35 7.31
CA GLU A 95 -2.22 -11.92 8.02
C GLU A 95 -2.04 -10.58 8.72
N GLU A 96 -0.91 -10.36 9.39
CA GLU A 96 -0.59 -9.09 10.07
C GLU A 96 -0.60 -7.93 9.07
N PHE A 97 0.02 -8.14 7.90
CA PHE A 97 0.01 -7.16 6.82
C PHE A 97 -1.41 -6.81 6.36
N ARG A 98 -2.26 -7.82 6.13
CA ARG A 98 -3.64 -7.61 5.70
C ARG A 98 -4.43 -6.81 6.74
N LEU A 99 -4.28 -7.13 8.02
CA LEU A 99 -4.95 -6.42 9.12
C LEU A 99 -4.48 -4.97 9.23
N LEU A 100 -3.16 -4.74 9.15
CA LEU A 100 -2.59 -3.39 9.17
C LEU A 100 -3.07 -2.57 7.97
N PHE A 101 -3.06 -3.15 6.77
CA PHE A 101 -3.53 -2.47 5.56
C PHE A 101 -5.00 -2.09 5.70
N LYS A 102 -5.88 -3.04 6.02
CA LYS A 102 -7.32 -2.81 6.22
C LYS A 102 -7.61 -1.75 7.28
N SER A 103 -6.90 -1.81 8.40
CA SER A 103 -7.02 -0.81 9.47
C SER A 103 -6.66 0.59 9.01
N LEU A 104 -5.68 0.74 8.10
CA LEU A 104 -5.26 2.03 7.55
C LEU A 104 -6.22 2.52 6.47
N THR A 105 -6.68 1.62 5.60
CA THR A 105 -7.55 1.97 4.48
C THR A 105 -9.02 2.04 4.87
N GLY A 106 -9.40 1.64 6.09
CA GLY A 106 -10.78 1.62 6.55
C GLY A 106 -11.64 0.63 5.76
N GLU A 107 -11.01 -0.45 5.27
CA GLU A 107 -11.73 -1.58 4.66
C GLU A 107 -12.12 -2.56 5.76
N GLU A 108 -13.42 -2.73 6.00
CA GLU A 108 -13.99 -3.74 6.91
C GLU A 108 -13.95 -5.15 6.29
#